data_AF-A0A7Y2VNH2-F1
#
_entry.id   AF-A0A7Y2VNH2-F1
#
_cell.length_a   1.000
_cell.length_b   1.000
_cell.length_c   1.000
_cell.angle_alpha   90.00
_cell.angle_beta   90.00
_cell.angle_gamma   90.00
#
_symmetry.space_group_name_H-M   'P 1'
#
loop_
_entity.id
_entity.type
_entity.pdbx_description
1 polymer ?
#
loop_
_entity_poly.entity_id
_entity_poly.type
_entity_poly.pdbx_seq_one_letter_code
_entity_poly.pdbx_strand_id
1 'polypeptide(L)'
;MSDRLALRASYEERSADDCLKGSEDVLAVFEFGRSPLASSDPRHVPVALAQLDSPPRCEVWRGDGPIKTGTWDGLRFSQGVSLTMGHIALDLREAGDMRESSRRAYDLLQSYLQQSPHQSPPQTRNYIPGINEGSGDEELYRQFCLGRAEAVLFDPADRPPLPAATGIGTPPDEPALQVYFLAAALPGLDVENPRQVSAWRYPRRYGPKSPLFSRATIMRMNGGSQFLISGTASILGHQTHHENQVANQLSESLRNVHSLLDEG
;
A
#
# COMPACT_ATOMS: atom_id res chain seq x y z
N MET A 1 19.48 20.74 -14.45
CA MET A 1 19.39 19.67 -13.42
C MET A 1 18.40 18.66 -13.96
N SER A 2 18.77 17.39 -14.05
CA SER A 2 18.00 16.36 -14.77
C SER A 2 16.61 16.17 -14.15
N ASP A 3 15.56 16.11 -14.99
CA ASP A 3 14.15 15.79 -14.67
C ASP A 3 13.97 14.33 -14.20
N ARG A 4 14.89 13.83 -13.36
CA ARG A 4 14.84 12.44 -12.90
C ARG A 4 13.83 12.33 -11.77
N LEU A 5 12.81 11.49 -11.97
CA LEU A 5 11.83 11.16 -10.93
C LEU A 5 12.53 10.60 -9.68
N ALA A 6 12.06 11.03 -8.51
CA ALA A 6 12.58 10.61 -7.21
C ALA A 6 12.30 9.12 -6.93
N LEU A 7 11.15 8.60 -7.39
CA LEU A 7 10.84 7.17 -7.42
C LEU A 7 10.83 6.66 -8.86
N ARG A 8 11.52 5.57 -9.12
CA ARG A 8 11.53 4.89 -10.42
C ARG A 8 11.13 3.44 -10.20
N ALA A 9 9.97 3.05 -10.73
CA ALA A 9 9.46 1.68 -10.63
C ALA A 9 9.52 0.99 -12.00
N SER A 10 9.98 -0.26 -12.03
CA SER A 10 10.04 -1.09 -13.24
C SER A 10 9.80 -2.55 -12.91
N TYR A 11 9.23 -3.29 -13.86
CA TYR A 11 9.22 -4.76 -13.80
C TYR A 11 10.44 -5.31 -14.53
N GLU A 12 11.19 -6.20 -13.87
CA GLU A 12 12.44 -6.74 -14.39
C GLU A 12 12.40 -8.28 -14.41
N GLU A 13 12.84 -8.88 -15.51
CA GLU A 13 12.97 -10.34 -15.68
C GLU A 13 14.28 -10.84 -15.05
N ARG A 14 14.42 -10.63 -13.74
CA ARG A 14 15.59 -11.00 -12.94
C ARG A 14 15.15 -11.57 -11.60
N SER A 15 16.00 -12.40 -10.98
CA SER A 15 15.75 -12.87 -9.62
C SER A 15 15.83 -11.72 -8.62
N ALA A 16 15.14 -11.85 -7.47
CA ALA A 16 15.22 -10.83 -6.43
C ALA A 16 16.67 -10.60 -5.95
N ASP A 17 17.44 -11.68 -5.78
CA ASP A 17 18.85 -11.63 -5.40
C ASP A 17 19.69 -10.82 -6.40
N ASP A 18 19.46 -11.00 -7.70
CA ASP A 18 20.23 -10.29 -8.73
C ASP A 18 19.83 -8.82 -8.84
N CYS A 19 18.57 -8.48 -8.55
CA CYS A 19 18.12 -7.09 -8.43
C CYS A 19 18.77 -6.38 -7.23
N LEU A 20 19.01 -7.09 -6.14
CA LEU A 20 19.57 -6.55 -4.89
C LEU A 20 21.10 -6.40 -4.90
N LYS A 21 21.81 -7.29 -5.61
CA LYS A 21 23.28 -7.30 -5.67
C LYS A 21 23.84 -6.02 -6.30
N GLY A 22 24.84 -5.43 -5.63
CA GLY A 22 25.64 -4.32 -6.17
C GLY A 22 24.87 -3.02 -6.45
N SER A 23 23.60 -2.92 -6.05
CA SER A 23 22.77 -1.75 -6.33
C SER A 23 22.68 -0.82 -5.12
N GLU A 24 23.27 0.37 -5.25
CA GLU A 24 23.26 1.41 -4.22
C GLU A 24 21.99 2.27 -4.22
N ASP A 25 21.10 2.08 -5.21
CA ASP A 25 19.91 2.92 -5.44
C ASP A 25 18.57 2.16 -5.31
N VAL A 26 18.61 0.86 -4.96
CA VAL A 26 17.40 0.02 -4.81
C VAL A 26 16.73 0.29 -3.47
N LEU A 27 15.52 0.83 -3.52
CA LEU A 27 14.62 0.95 -2.38
C LEU A 27 13.91 -0.38 -2.12
N ALA A 28 13.27 -0.97 -3.13
CA ALA A 28 12.47 -2.18 -2.95
C ALA A 28 12.60 -3.13 -4.13
N VAL A 29 12.48 -4.43 -3.85
CA VAL A 29 12.33 -5.50 -4.82
C VAL A 29 11.16 -6.35 -4.37
N PHE A 30 10.02 -6.21 -5.04
CA PHE A 30 8.86 -7.04 -4.78
C PHE A 30 8.96 -8.34 -5.57
N GLU A 31 8.85 -9.46 -4.86
CA GLU A 31 8.87 -10.80 -5.43
C GLU A 31 7.51 -11.47 -5.20
N PHE A 32 6.82 -11.81 -6.27
CA PHE A 32 5.47 -12.36 -6.25
C PHE A 32 5.49 -13.88 -6.08
N GLY A 33 4.51 -14.42 -5.34
CA GLY A 33 4.34 -15.85 -5.09
C GLY A 33 5.12 -16.37 -3.88
N ARG A 34 5.54 -15.50 -2.97
CA ARG A 34 6.28 -15.86 -1.75
C ARG A 34 5.68 -15.21 -0.52
N SER A 35 5.70 -15.93 0.61
CA SER A 35 5.24 -15.38 1.88
C SER A 35 6.11 -14.19 2.30
N PRO A 36 5.51 -13.08 2.76
CA PRO A 36 6.23 -11.91 3.25
C PRO A 36 7.12 -12.21 4.47
N LEU A 37 6.85 -13.31 5.20
CA LEU A 37 7.69 -13.78 6.29
C LEU A 37 9.07 -14.30 5.83
N ALA A 38 9.25 -14.55 4.53
CA ALA A 38 10.52 -15.02 3.96
C ALA A 38 11.56 -13.89 3.75
N SER A 39 11.20 -12.63 3.99
CA SER A 39 12.10 -11.48 3.80
C SER A 39 13.29 -11.51 4.76
N SER A 40 14.50 -11.53 4.20
CA SER A 40 15.78 -11.48 4.93
C SER A 40 16.55 -10.17 4.71
N ASP A 41 16.45 -9.57 3.54
CA ASP A 41 16.97 -8.23 3.21
C ASP A 41 15.86 -7.19 3.37
N PRO A 42 16.09 -6.04 4.06
CA PRO A 42 15.06 -5.01 4.20
C PRO A 42 14.48 -4.45 2.90
N ARG A 43 15.22 -4.54 1.79
CA ARG A 43 14.78 -4.13 0.45
C ARG A 43 13.97 -5.22 -0.26
N HIS A 44 14.03 -6.47 0.19
CA HIS A 44 13.26 -7.58 -0.38
C HIS A 44 11.86 -7.61 0.22
N VAL A 45 10.85 -7.51 -0.64
CA VAL A 45 9.44 -7.46 -0.27
C VAL A 45 8.70 -8.63 -0.93
N PRO A 46 8.74 -9.85 -0.36
CA PRO A 46 7.93 -10.94 -0.87
C PRO A 46 6.44 -10.62 -0.73
N VAL A 47 5.64 -11.02 -1.73
CA VAL A 47 4.19 -10.84 -1.75
C VAL A 47 3.54 -12.17 -2.08
N ALA A 48 2.60 -12.62 -1.25
CA ALA A 48 1.92 -13.91 -1.37
C ALA A 48 0.83 -13.93 -2.46
N LEU A 49 1.10 -13.29 -3.60
CA LEU A 49 0.26 -13.30 -4.79
C LEU A 49 1.03 -13.94 -5.93
N ALA A 50 0.53 -15.06 -6.45
CA ALA A 50 1.16 -15.73 -7.57
C ALA A 50 1.08 -14.88 -8.84
N GLN A 51 2.19 -14.79 -9.56
CA GLN A 51 2.20 -14.24 -10.91
C GLN A 51 1.41 -15.17 -11.85
N LEU A 52 0.56 -14.59 -12.69
CA LEU A 52 -0.29 -15.36 -13.61
C LEU A 52 0.39 -15.67 -14.95
N ASP A 53 1.34 -14.84 -15.37
CA ASP A 53 2.06 -14.95 -16.63
C ASP A 53 3.51 -15.42 -16.43
N SER A 54 4.25 -15.57 -17.52
CA SER A 54 5.68 -15.93 -17.53
C SER A 54 6.42 -15.06 -18.54
N PRO A 55 7.74 -14.82 -18.36
CA PRO A 55 8.61 -15.30 -17.28
C PRO A 55 8.39 -14.57 -15.93
N PRO A 56 8.88 -15.11 -14.80
CA PRO A 56 8.81 -14.44 -13.49
C PRO A 56 9.46 -13.05 -13.52
N ARG A 57 8.81 -12.06 -12.89
CA ARG A 57 9.28 -10.68 -12.81
C ARG A 57 9.31 -10.19 -11.37
N CYS A 58 10.28 -9.34 -11.06
CA CYS A 58 10.28 -8.53 -9.84
C CYS A 58 9.81 -7.11 -10.16
N GLU A 59 8.99 -6.50 -9.30
CA GLU A 59 8.78 -5.05 -9.31
C GLU A 59 9.94 -4.41 -8.54
N VAL A 60 10.77 -3.59 -9.20
CA VAL A 60 11.95 -2.96 -8.61
C VAL A 60 11.70 -1.46 -8.48
N TRP A 61 11.83 -0.96 -7.25
CA TRP A 61 11.75 0.47 -6.95
C TRP A 61 13.14 1.00 -6.66
N ARG A 62 13.51 2.07 -7.36
CA ARG A 62 14.77 2.77 -7.20
C ARG A 62 14.53 4.20 -6.75
N GLY A 63 15.36 4.66 -5.83
CA GLY A 63 15.38 6.02 -5.32
C GLY A 63 16.73 6.68 -5.54
N ASP A 64 16.90 7.90 -5.06
CA ASP A 64 18.20 8.55 -5.06
C ASP A 64 19.01 8.09 -3.85
N GLY A 65 20.21 7.55 -4.13
CA GLY A 65 21.09 6.91 -3.14
C GLY A 65 22.07 7.88 -2.45
N PRO A 66 22.90 7.36 -1.52
CA PRO A 66 23.00 5.94 -1.15
C PRO A 66 21.80 5.46 -0.32
N ILE A 67 21.30 4.25 -0.58
CA ILE A 67 20.23 3.63 0.21
C ILE A 67 20.80 3.02 1.49
N LYS A 68 20.25 3.43 2.64
CA LYS A 68 20.50 2.85 3.97
C LYS A 68 19.39 1.89 4.33
N THR A 69 19.72 0.72 4.87
CA THR A 69 18.72 -0.30 5.26
C THR A 69 18.75 -0.56 6.75
N GLY A 70 17.63 -1.00 7.31
CA GLY A 70 17.58 -1.38 8.71
C GLY A 70 16.29 -2.09 9.12
N THR A 71 16.20 -2.37 10.41
CA THR A 71 15.02 -2.93 11.06
C THR A 71 14.69 -2.13 12.31
N TRP A 72 13.40 -1.98 12.61
CA TRP A 72 12.91 -1.30 13.80
C TRP A 72 11.66 -2.00 14.31
N ASP A 73 11.76 -2.69 15.45
CA ASP A 73 10.66 -3.45 16.08
C ASP A 73 9.87 -4.35 15.11
N GLY A 74 10.58 -5.01 14.18
CA GLY A 74 10.01 -5.92 13.18
C GLY A 74 9.66 -5.25 11.84
N LEU A 75 9.58 -3.92 11.77
CA LEU A 75 9.51 -3.17 10.52
C LEU A 75 10.87 -3.24 9.82
N ARG A 76 10.88 -3.57 8.54
CA ARG A 76 12.07 -3.54 7.68
C ARG A 76 12.00 -2.30 6.79
N PHE A 77 13.10 -1.56 6.65
CA PHE A 77 13.12 -0.35 5.83
C PHE A 77 14.37 -0.19 4.99
N SER A 78 14.21 0.58 3.92
CA SER A 78 15.26 1.13 3.07
C SER A 78 15.00 2.62 2.85
N GLN A 79 16.03 3.43 3.09
CA GLN A 79 15.93 4.89 3.14
C GLN A 79 16.96 5.49 2.18
N GLY A 80 16.47 6.19 1.17
CA GLY A 80 17.29 7.02 0.29
C GLY A 80 17.33 8.47 0.77
N VAL A 81 17.71 9.38 -0.13
CA VAL A 81 17.81 10.81 0.15
C VAL A 81 16.44 11.47 0.35
N SER A 82 15.46 11.05 -0.45
CA SER A 82 14.14 11.69 -0.56
C SER A 82 12.98 10.82 -0.10
N LEU A 83 13.20 9.50 -0.09
CA LEU A 83 12.15 8.51 0.14
C LEU A 83 12.62 7.43 1.09
N THR A 84 11.70 6.93 1.91
CA THR A 84 11.84 5.68 2.65
C THR A 84 10.78 4.71 2.17
N MET A 85 11.17 3.48 1.84
CA MET A 85 10.24 2.35 1.75
C MET A 85 10.39 1.52 3.02
N GLY A 86 9.27 1.10 3.59
CA GLY A 86 9.28 0.14 4.69
C GLY A 86 8.12 -0.83 4.61
N HIS A 87 8.29 -2.01 5.18
CA HIS A 87 7.28 -3.05 5.24
C HIS A 87 7.29 -3.80 6.57
N ILE A 88 6.12 -4.27 6.95
CA ILE A 88 5.80 -5.01 8.17
C ILE A 88 5.07 -6.27 7.72
N ALA A 89 5.50 -7.42 8.21
CA ALA A 89 4.81 -8.69 8.07
C ALA A 89 4.53 -9.24 9.47
N LEU A 90 3.25 -9.34 9.84
CA LEU A 90 2.83 -9.91 11.12
C LEU A 90 2.24 -11.29 10.89
N ASP A 91 2.86 -12.32 11.46
CA ASP A 91 2.31 -13.67 11.48
C ASP A 91 1.08 -13.71 12.38
N LEU A 92 -0.11 -13.87 11.79
CA LEU A 92 -1.39 -13.87 12.50
C LEU A 92 -1.53 -15.04 13.48
N ARG A 93 -0.75 -16.12 13.29
CA ARG A 93 -0.73 -17.25 14.22
C ARG A 93 -0.12 -16.87 15.58
N GLU A 94 0.73 -15.84 15.59
CA GLU A 94 1.42 -15.34 16.78
C GLU A 94 0.91 -13.96 17.22
N ALA A 95 0.49 -13.12 16.28
CA ALA A 95 0.15 -11.72 16.51
C ALA A 95 -1.27 -11.51 17.07
N GLY A 96 -2.15 -12.50 16.94
CA GLY A 96 -3.55 -12.43 17.38
C GLY A 96 -4.52 -12.30 16.22
N ASP A 97 -5.72 -11.81 16.49
CA ASP A 97 -6.74 -11.61 15.45
C ASP A 97 -6.38 -10.48 14.46
N MET A 98 -7.15 -10.38 13.37
CA MET A 98 -6.92 -9.42 12.29
C MET A 98 -7.00 -7.96 12.76
N ARG A 99 -7.89 -7.65 13.71
CA ARG A 99 -8.07 -6.28 14.21
C ARG A 99 -6.86 -5.85 15.01
N GLU A 100 -6.44 -6.67 15.97
CA GLU A 100 -5.27 -6.39 16.81
C GLU A 100 -3.99 -6.34 15.96
N SER A 101 -3.84 -7.26 15.01
CA SER A 101 -2.70 -7.27 14.09
C SER A 101 -2.66 -6.02 13.21
N SER A 102 -3.82 -5.58 12.69
CA SER A 102 -3.91 -4.34 11.93
C SER A 102 -3.59 -3.11 12.78
N ARG A 103 -4.10 -3.04 14.02
CA ARG A 103 -3.80 -1.94 14.95
C ARG A 103 -2.31 -1.88 15.23
N ARG A 104 -1.69 -3.01 15.60
CA ARG A 104 -0.25 -3.13 15.88
C ARG A 104 0.61 -2.74 14.68
N ALA A 105 0.26 -3.20 13.48
CA ALA A 105 1.01 -2.85 12.26
C ALA A 105 1.00 -1.34 12.01
N TYR A 106 -0.16 -0.68 12.18
CA TYR A 106 -0.26 0.76 11.98
C TYR A 106 0.33 1.56 13.15
N ASP A 107 0.25 1.10 14.39
CA ASP A 107 0.96 1.73 15.53
C ASP A 107 2.47 1.73 15.29
N LEU A 108 3.01 0.60 14.82
CA LEU A 108 4.41 0.47 14.46
C LEU A 108 4.78 1.41 13.30
N LEU A 109 3.98 1.43 12.23
CA LEU A 109 4.19 2.36 11.11
C LEU A 109 4.21 3.82 11.58
N GLN A 110 3.22 4.25 12.37
CA GLN A 110 3.11 5.64 12.84
C GLN A 110 4.30 6.02 13.73
N SER A 111 4.71 5.12 14.62
CA SER A 111 5.83 5.35 15.54
C SER A 111 7.17 5.39 14.80
N TYR A 112 7.32 4.62 13.73
CA TYR A 112 8.48 4.70 12.84
C TYR A 112 8.53 6.04 12.10
N LEU A 113 7.41 6.45 11.50
CA LEU A 113 7.33 7.69 10.74
C LEU A 113 7.68 8.92 11.59
N GLN A 114 7.27 8.96 12.87
CA GLN A 114 7.61 10.06 13.79
C GLN A 114 9.13 10.23 14.02
N GLN A 115 9.91 9.15 13.86
CA GLN A 115 11.36 9.15 14.03
C GLN A 115 12.12 9.20 12.69
N SER A 116 11.41 9.00 11.58
CA SER A 116 11.98 9.00 10.24
C SER A 116 12.23 10.43 9.75
N PRO A 117 13.26 10.67 8.91
CA PRO A 117 13.33 11.92 8.13
C PRO A 117 12.20 12.02 7.10
N HIS A 118 11.54 10.91 6.77
CA HIS A 118 10.41 10.84 5.85
C HIS A 118 9.14 10.49 6.64
N GLN A 119 8.47 11.51 7.16
CA GLN A 119 7.40 11.37 8.15
C GLN A 119 6.02 11.18 7.53
N SER A 120 5.87 11.45 6.24
CA SER A 120 4.58 11.49 5.57
C SER A 120 4.48 10.38 4.53
N PRO A 121 3.52 9.43 4.64
CA PRO A 121 3.37 8.37 3.68
C PRO A 121 2.43 8.79 2.55
N PRO A 122 2.89 9.08 1.31
CA PRO A 122 1.98 9.31 0.19
C PRO A 122 1.29 8.03 -0.30
N GLN A 123 1.84 6.84 0.00
CA GLN A 123 1.27 5.57 -0.43
C GLN A 123 1.44 4.45 0.60
N THR A 124 0.39 3.65 0.78
CA THR A 124 0.45 2.38 1.51
C THR A 124 -0.12 1.24 0.66
N ARG A 125 0.35 0.01 0.85
CA ARG A 125 -0.38 -1.18 0.38
C ARG A 125 -0.50 -2.21 1.49
N ASN A 126 -1.63 -2.90 1.48
CA ASN A 126 -2.04 -3.84 2.52
C ASN A 126 -2.46 -5.15 1.84
N TYR A 127 -1.82 -6.25 2.21
CA TYR A 127 -2.17 -7.59 1.78
C TYR A 127 -2.75 -8.36 2.96
N ILE A 128 -4.02 -8.75 2.83
CA ILE A 128 -4.85 -9.23 3.93
C ILE A 128 -5.19 -10.70 3.64
N PRO A 129 -4.64 -11.68 4.38
CA PRO A 129 -4.95 -13.09 4.14
C PRO A 129 -6.41 -13.37 4.41
N GLY A 130 -7.04 -14.13 3.50
CA GLY A 130 -8.44 -14.49 3.61
C GLY A 130 -9.37 -13.26 3.68
N ILE A 131 -9.07 -12.17 2.98
CA ILE A 131 -9.74 -10.85 3.11
C ILE A 131 -11.27 -10.87 3.22
N ASN A 132 -11.96 -11.83 2.59
CA ASN A 132 -13.42 -11.97 2.59
C ASN A 132 -13.96 -13.06 3.54
N GLU A 133 -13.11 -13.74 4.29
CA GLU A 133 -13.52 -14.70 5.31
C GLU A 133 -14.20 -14.00 6.48
N GLY A 134 -15.13 -14.71 7.14
CA GLY A 134 -16.00 -14.15 8.15
C GLY A 134 -17.36 -13.73 7.60
N SER A 135 -18.24 -13.19 8.46
CA SER A 135 -19.58 -12.78 8.08
C SER A 135 -20.01 -11.52 8.83
N GLY A 136 -20.81 -10.68 8.17
CA GLY A 136 -21.22 -9.41 8.76
C GLY A 136 -20.00 -8.55 9.09
N ASP A 137 -19.90 -8.07 10.33
CA ASP A 137 -18.76 -7.26 10.77
C ASP A 137 -17.52 -8.10 11.09
N GLU A 138 -17.63 -9.41 11.21
CA GLU A 138 -16.50 -10.34 11.40
C GLU A 138 -15.72 -10.62 10.11
N GLU A 139 -16.14 -10.05 8.97
CA GLU A 139 -15.34 -10.13 7.73
C GLU A 139 -13.93 -9.56 7.97
N LEU A 140 -12.89 -10.30 7.58
CA LEU A 140 -11.49 -9.95 7.91
C LEU A 140 -11.08 -8.57 7.38
N TYR A 141 -11.55 -8.15 6.20
CA TYR A 141 -11.33 -6.78 5.71
C TYR A 141 -11.90 -5.70 6.66
N ARG A 142 -13.06 -5.96 7.27
CA ARG A 142 -13.71 -5.01 8.19
C ARG A 142 -12.98 -4.96 9.52
N GLN A 143 -12.51 -6.11 10.01
CA GLN A 143 -11.66 -6.20 11.20
C GLN A 143 -10.32 -5.48 10.98
N PHE A 144 -9.72 -5.63 9.79
CA PHE A 144 -8.55 -4.83 9.39
C PHE A 144 -8.86 -3.33 9.41
N CYS A 145 -9.98 -2.89 8.81
CA CYS A 145 -10.35 -1.48 8.81
C CYS A 145 -10.59 -0.93 10.23
N LEU A 146 -11.16 -1.73 11.14
CA LEU A 146 -11.31 -1.39 12.55
C LEU A 146 -9.96 -1.15 13.22
N GLY A 147 -9.05 -2.12 13.13
CA GLY A 147 -7.73 -2.02 13.75
C GLY A 147 -6.93 -0.84 13.23
N ARG A 148 -6.95 -0.60 11.91
CA ARG A 148 -6.31 0.58 11.32
C ARG A 148 -6.91 1.89 11.84
N ALA A 149 -8.23 1.98 12.00
CA ALA A 149 -8.89 3.18 12.51
C ALA A 149 -8.63 3.43 14.01
N GLU A 150 -8.19 2.42 14.76
CA GLU A 150 -7.76 2.57 16.16
C GLU A 150 -6.34 3.14 16.28
N ALA A 151 -5.46 2.79 15.35
CA ALA A 151 -4.08 3.29 15.31
C ALA A 151 -3.96 4.66 14.62
N VAL A 152 -4.76 4.90 13.57
CA VAL A 152 -4.72 6.12 12.77
C VAL A 152 -5.82 7.06 13.22
N LEU A 153 -5.45 8.06 14.03
CA LEU A 153 -6.34 9.15 14.41
C LEU A 153 -6.72 9.95 13.15
N PHE A 154 -7.99 9.90 12.77
CA PHE A 154 -8.53 10.65 11.64
C PHE A 154 -9.74 11.44 12.11
N ASP A 155 -9.61 12.77 12.12
CA ASP A 155 -10.74 13.69 12.26
C ASP A 155 -11.11 14.25 10.87
N PRO A 156 -12.31 13.91 10.34
CA PRO A 156 -12.79 14.48 9.08
C PRO A 156 -12.87 16.02 9.07
N ALA A 157 -13.00 16.67 10.23
CA ALA A 157 -13.03 18.12 10.35
C ALA A 157 -11.65 18.74 10.04
N ASP A 158 -10.58 18.07 10.47
CA ASP A 158 -9.20 18.53 10.30
C ASP A 158 -8.64 18.19 8.90
N ARG A 159 -9.31 17.28 8.18
CA ARG A 159 -8.93 16.80 6.83
C ARG A 159 -7.42 16.49 6.72
N PRO A 160 -6.85 15.67 7.61
CA PRO A 160 -5.46 15.30 7.47
C PRO A 160 -5.25 14.52 6.16
N PRO A 161 -4.10 14.70 5.48
CA PRO A 161 -3.85 14.02 4.21
C PRO A 161 -3.85 12.51 4.42
N LEU A 162 -4.64 11.80 3.61
CA LEU A 162 -4.66 10.34 3.59
C LEU A 162 -3.78 9.82 2.44
N PRO A 163 -3.01 8.74 2.65
CA PRO A 163 -2.26 8.11 1.58
C PRO A 163 -3.21 7.53 0.52
N ALA A 164 -2.71 7.49 -0.72
CA ALA A 164 -3.21 6.56 -1.71
C ALA A 164 -2.96 5.14 -1.19
N ALA A 165 -3.94 4.25 -1.32
CA ALA A 165 -3.83 2.92 -0.75
C ALA A 165 -4.37 1.81 -1.63
N THR A 166 -3.79 0.63 -1.44
CA THR A 166 -4.35 -0.63 -1.90
C THR A 166 -4.63 -1.51 -0.68
N GLY A 167 -5.80 -2.15 -0.65
CA GLY A 167 -6.11 -3.25 0.25
C GLY A 167 -6.63 -4.42 -0.59
N ILE A 168 -5.88 -5.51 -0.66
CA ILE A 168 -6.25 -6.69 -1.46
C ILE A 168 -5.99 -7.97 -0.68
N GLY A 169 -6.68 -9.05 -1.06
CA GLY A 169 -6.53 -10.33 -0.40
C GLY A 169 -5.30 -11.09 -0.82
N THR A 170 -4.75 -11.89 0.09
CA THR A 170 -3.86 -13.02 -0.20
C THR A 170 -4.60 -14.34 0.09
N PRO A 171 -4.08 -15.49 -0.39
CA PRO A 171 -4.65 -16.80 -0.09
C PRO A 171 -4.87 -17.01 1.43
N PRO A 172 -5.95 -17.66 1.87
CA PRO A 172 -6.22 -17.88 3.30
C PRO A 172 -5.15 -18.67 4.05
N ASP A 173 -4.36 -19.48 3.34
CA ASP A 173 -3.25 -20.25 3.90
C ASP A 173 -1.97 -19.43 4.09
N GLU A 174 -1.91 -18.20 3.57
CA GLU A 174 -0.87 -17.24 3.93
C GLU A 174 -1.10 -16.75 5.37
N PRO A 175 -0.18 -16.99 6.31
CA PRO A 175 -0.39 -16.62 7.71
C PRO A 175 -0.15 -15.14 8.01
N ALA A 176 0.40 -14.33 7.09
CA ALA A 176 0.84 -12.99 7.42
C ALA A 176 -0.06 -11.86 6.88
N LEU A 177 -0.39 -10.92 7.76
CA LEU A 177 -0.81 -9.58 7.36
C LEU A 177 0.44 -8.79 6.95
N GLN A 178 0.44 -8.25 5.73
CA GLN A 178 1.53 -7.40 5.24
C GLN A 178 1.06 -5.96 5.03
N VAL A 179 1.78 -5.01 5.64
CA VAL A 179 1.59 -3.58 5.44
C VAL A 179 2.91 -3.01 4.98
N TYR A 180 2.91 -2.25 3.89
CA TYR A 180 4.08 -1.47 3.50
C TYR A 180 3.70 -0.05 3.13
N PHE A 181 4.69 0.82 3.19
CA PHE A 181 4.54 2.24 2.91
C PHE A 181 5.71 2.76 2.08
N LEU A 182 5.41 3.78 1.28
CA LEU A 182 6.38 4.73 0.76
C LEU A 182 6.18 6.02 1.56
N ALA A 183 7.26 6.58 2.11
CA ALA A 183 7.26 7.82 2.85
C ALA A 183 8.19 8.86 2.22
N ALA A 184 7.79 10.13 2.32
CA ALA A 184 8.54 11.31 1.93
C ALA A 184 8.62 12.30 3.11
N ALA A 185 9.49 13.31 2.98
CA ALA A 185 9.65 14.35 4.01
C ALA A 185 8.38 15.20 4.20
N LEU A 186 7.64 15.45 3.11
CA LEU A 186 6.43 16.27 3.11
C LEU A 186 5.21 15.44 2.70
N PRO A 187 4.02 15.79 3.18
CA PRO A 187 2.79 15.15 2.73
C PRO A 187 2.55 15.40 1.24
N GLY A 188 2.01 14.38 0.57
CA GLY A 188 1.46 14.56 -0.77
C GLY A 188 0.10 15.26 -0.72
N LEU A 189 -0.41 15.62 -1.89
CA LEU A 189 -1.77 16.13 -2.03
C LEU A 189 -2.70 14.96 -2.36
N ASP A 190 -3.72 14.77 -1.55
CA ASP A 190 -4.77 13.79 -1.81
C ASP A 190 -5.66 14.25 -2.97
N VAL A 191 -6.01 13.29 -3.82
CA VAL A 191 -6.92 13.48 -4.95
C VAL A 191 -8.06 12.48 -4.82
N GLU A 192 -9.28 12.98 -4.95
CA GLU A 192 -10.51 12.19 -4.90
C GLU A 192 -11.10 12.05 -6.31
N ASN A 193 -11.94 11.03 -6.52
CA ASN A 193 -12.54 10.77 -7.82
C ASN A 193 -13.99 11.31 -7.82
N PRO A 194 -14.39 12.21 -8.73
CA PRO A 194 -15.74 12.79 -8.75
C PRO A 194 -16.85 11.74 -8.98
N ARG A 195 -16.52 10.57 -9.52
CA ARG A 195 -17.44 9.45 -9.71
C ARG A 195 -17.65 8.63 -8.44
N GLN A 196 -16.85 8.83 -7.40
CA GLN A 196 -16.80 7.99 -6.21
C GLN A 196 -16.94 8.83 -4.94
N VAL A 197 -17.71 8.32 -3.98
CA VAL A 197 -17.72 8.85 -2.62
C VAL A 197 -16.34 8.58 -2.02
N SER A 198 -15.80 9.51 -1.25
CA SER A 198 -14.55 9.29 -0.52
C SER A 198 -14.65 8.08 0.39
N ALA A 199 -13.61 7.24 0.42
CA ALA A 199 -13.66 5.95 1.10
C ALA A 199 -13.99 6.08 2.59
N TRP A 200 -13.45 7.11 3.24
CA TRP A 200 -13.69 7.45 4.65
C TRP A 200 -15.10 8.00 4.93
N ARG A 201 -15.93 8.20 3.89
CA ARG A 201 -17.36 8.56 3.99
C ARG A 201 -18.29 7.40 3.63
N TYR A 202 -17.75 6.19 3.43
CA TYR A 202 -18.58 5.04 3.10
C TYR A 202 -19.60 4.74 4.22
N PRO A 203 -20.84 4.35 3.86
CA PRO A 203 -21.88 4.07 4.84
C PRO A 203 -21.58 2.80 5.66
N ARG A 204 -22.15 2.75 6.87
CA ARG A 204 -22.01 1.66 7.86
C ARG A 204 -22.22 0.23 7.33
N ARG A 205 -22.97 0.08 6.23
CA ARG A 205 -23.20 -1.23 5.58
C ARG A 205 -21.91 -1.93 5.12
N TYR A 206 -20.81 -1.20 4.93
CA TYR A 206 -19.51 -1.75 4.53
C TYR A 206 -18.61 -2.13 5.71
N GLY A 207 -19.07 -1.88 6.94
CA GLY A 207 -18.34 -2.21 8.14
C GLY A 207 -18.49 -1.15 9.22
N PRO A 208 -18.10 -1.47 10.46
CA PRO A 208 -18.21 -0.58 11.61
C PRO A 208 -17.28 0.65 11.51
N LYS A 209 -16.21 0.55 10.73
CA LYS A 209 -15.35 1.68 10.35
C LYS A 209 -15.13 1.68 8.84
N SER A 210 -15.22 2.86 8.25
CA SER A 210 -14.94 3.07 6.84
C SER A 210 -13.43 2.93 6.56
N PRO A 211 -13.03 2.53 5.33
CA PRO A 211 -11.63 2.57 4.94
C PRO A 211 -11.04 3.99 4.99
N LEU A 212 -9.75 4.11 5.30
CA LEU A 212 -9.03 5.38 5.38
C LEU A 212 -7.96 5.42 4.27
N PHE A 213 -8.30 6.03 3.13
CA PHE A 213 -7.38 6.28 2.01
C PHE A 213 -7.97 7.33 1.06
N SER A 214 -7.11 7.96 0.27
CA SER A 214 -7.46 8.84 -0.85
C SER A 214 -7.47 8.08 -2.19
N ARG A 215 -8.14 8.58 -3.23
CA ARG A 215 -8.15 7.89 -4.55
C ARG A 215 -6.81 7.94 -5.26
N ALA A 216 -6.02 8.98 -5.04
CA ALA A 216 -4.63 9.07 -5.42
C ALA A 216 -3.90 10.10 -4.56
N THR A 217 -2.57 10.11 -4.67
CA THR A 217 -1.71 11.12 -4.07
C THR A 217 -0.79 11.72 -5.11
N ILE A 218 -0.72 13.05 -5.19
CA ILE A 218 0.31 13.78 -5.94
C ILE A 218 1.51 13.99 -5.03
N MET A 219 2.64 13.42 -5.42
CA MET A 219 3.94 13.61 -4.76
C MET A 219 4.81 14.52 -5.62
N ARG A 220 5.16 15.70 -5.12
CA ARG A 220 6.03 16.67 -5.82
C ARG A 220 7.42 16.70 -5.21
N MET A 221 8.44 16.38 -6.00
CA MET A 221 9.83 16.28 -5.55
C MET A 221 10.79 16.65 -6.66
N ASN A 222 11.86 17.38 -6.33
CA ASN A 222 12.96 17.70 -7.25
C ASN A 222 12.51 18.31 -8.60
N GLY A 223 11.43 19.11 -8.58
CA GLY A 223 10.85 19.71 -9.79
C GLY A 223 9.94 18.77 -10.61
N GLY A 224 9.89 17.49 -10.27
CA GLY A 224 8.98 16.50 -10.85
C GLY A 224 7.72 16.28 -10.01
N SER A 225 6.71 15.70 -10.65
CA SER A 225 5.45 15.28 -10.01
C SER A 225 5.19 13.82 -10.33
N GLN A 226 4.78 13.04 -9.33
CA GLN A 226 4.36 11.65 -9.48
C GLN A 226 2.95 11.47 -8.94
N PHE A 227 2.09 10.85 -9.73
CA PHE A 227 0.71 10.57 -9.35
C PHE A 227 0.57 9.11 -8.94
N LEU A 228 0.41 8.87 -7.64
CA LEU A 228 0.31 7.54 -7.05
C LEU A 228 -1.17 7.15 -6.94
N ILE A 229 -1.63 6.27 -7.82
CA ILE A 229 -3.04 5.88 -7.91
C ILE A 229 -3.33 4.71 -6.97
N SER A 230 -4.43 4.79 -6.22
CA SER A 230 -4.93 3.73 -5.34
C SER A 230 -5.51 2.55 -6.13
N GLY A 231 -5.71 1.42 -5.45
CA GLY A 231 -6.48 0.31 -6.01
C GLY A 231 -7.86 0.80 -6.47
N THR A 232 -8.14 0.70 -7.78
CA THR A 232 -9.35 1.25 -8.40
C THR A 232 -10.25 0.13 -8.90
N ALA A 233 -11.46 0.05 -8.36
CA ALA A 233 -12.45 -0.98 -8.66
C ALA A 233 -13.67 -0.41 -9.41
N SER A 234 -14.56 -1.33 -9.82
CA SER A 234 -15.85 -1.05 -10.45
C SER A 234 -16.86 -0.50 -9.43
N ILE A 235 -16.63 0.74 -9.01
CA ILE A 235 -17.42 1.42 -7.98
C ILE A 235 -17.89 2.77 -8.51
N LEU A 236 -19.19 3.07 -8.36
CA LEU A 236 -19.76 4.41 -8.52
C LEU A 236 -20.42 4.85 -7.23
N GLY A 237 -20.17 6.10 -6.83
CA GLY A 237 -20.42 6.53 -5.46
C GLY A 237 -19.66 5.62 -4.49
N HIS A 238 -20.38 4.77 -3.77
CA HIS A 238 -19.81 3.74 -2.90
C HIS A 238 -20.25 2.32 -3.28
N GLN A 239 -21.04 2.15 -4.35
CA GLN A 239 -21.68 0.89 -4.70
C GLN A 239 -20.86 0.12 -5.72
N THR A 240 -20.85 -1.22 -5.62
CA THR A 240 -20.30 -2.10 -6.66
C THR A 240 -21.19 -2.06 -7.89
N HIS A 241 -20.58 -1.84 -9.06
CA HIS A 241 -21.24 -1.91 -10.35
C HIS A 241 -20.78 -3.14 -11.13
N HIS A 242 -21.67 -3.65 -11.99
CA HIS A 242 -21.41 -4.80 -12.86
C HIS A 242 -21.01 -6.07 -12.08
N GLU A 243 -21.68 -6.34 -10.96
CA GLU A 243 -21.42 -7.55 -10.16
C GLU A 243 -21.45 -8.82 -11.04
N ASN A 244 -20.45 -9.68 -10.83
CA ASN A 244 -20.25 -10.94 -11.56
C ASN A 244 -20.00 -10.78 -13.07
N GLN A 245 -19.64 -9.59 -13.55
CA GLN A 245 -19.36 -9.32 -14.97
C GLN A 245 -17.94 -8.75 -15.14
N VAL A 246 -16.93 -9.62 -15.11
CA VAL A 246 -15.51 -9.24 -15.05
C VAL A 246 -15.09 -8.21 -16.13
N ALA A 247 -15.52 -8.39 -17.38
CA ALA A 247 -15.17 -7.48 -18.47
C ALA A 247 -15.79 -6.08 -18.27
N ASN A 248 -17.01 -6.02 -17.75
CA ASN A 248 -17.70 -4.77 -17.46
C ASN A 248 -17.12 -4.10 -16.21
N GLN A 249 -16.72 -4.88 -15.20
CA GLN A 249 -15.99 -4.36 -14.04
C GLN A 249 -14.65 -3.76 -14.42
N LEU A 250 -13.87 -4.45 -15.27
CA LEU A 250 -12.62 -3.91 -15.80
C LEU A 250 -12.85 -2.59 -16.54
N SER A 251 -13.87 -2.54 -17.40
CA SER A 251 -14.22 -1.34 -18.15
C SER A 251 -14.63 -0.17 -17.25
N GLU A 252 -15.37 -0.42 -16.17
CA GLU A 252 -15.73 0.60 -15.17
C GLU A 252 -14.51 1.05 -14.35
N SER A 253 -13.67 0.12 -13.89
CA SER A 253 -12.42 0.45 -13.18
C SER A 253 -11.53 1.35 -14.04
N LEU A 254 -11.37 1.05 -15.33
CA LEU A 254 -10.61 1.89 -16.27
C LEU A 254 -11.26 3.27 -16.43
N ARG A 255 -12.59 3.37 -16.53
CA ARG A 255 -13.28 4.68 -16.57
C ARG A 255 -13.04 5.50 -15.31
N ASN A 256 -13.00 4.86 -14.14
CA ASN A 256 -12.65 5.52 -12.89
C ASN A 256 -11.20 5.99 -12.89
N VAL A 257 -10.24 5.20 -13.39
CA VAL A 257 -8.84 5.63 -13.53
C VAL A 257 -8.73 6.85 -14.46
N HIS A 258 -9.38 6.84 -15.63
CA HIS A 258 -9.34 7.99 -16.54
C HIS A 258 -9.91 9.25 -15.90
N SER A 259 -11.08 9.15 -15.26
CA SER A 259 -11.69 10.28 -14.55
C SER A 259 -10.82 10.83 -13.42
N LEU A 260 -9.99 9.99 -12.80
CA LEU A 260 -9.09 10.40 -11.73
C LEU A 260 -7.83 11.07 -12.29
N LEU A 261 -7.36 10.65 -13.47
CA LEU A 261 -6.24 11.30 -14.17
C LEU A 261 -6.57 12.74 -14.57
N ASP A 262 -7.83 13.06 -14.85
CA ASP A 262 -8.28 14.42 -15.17
C ASP A 262 -8.26 15.38 -13.97
N GLU A 263 -8.17 14.86 -12.73
CA GLU A 263 -8.11 15.64 -11.48
C GLU A 263 -6.66 15.89 -10.98
N GLY A 264 -5.67 15.21 -11.58
CA GLY A 264 -4.28 15.12 -11.12
C GLY A 264 -3.30 16.12 -11.73
#